data_AF-A0A357CLZ5-F1
#
_entry.id   AF-A0A357CLZ5-F1
#
_cell.length_a   1.000
_cell.length_b   1.000
_cell.length_c   1.000
_cell.angle_alpha   90.00
_cell.angle_beta   90.00
_cell.angle_gamma   90.00
#
_symmetry.space_group_name_H-M   'P 1'
#
loop_
_entity.id
_entity.type
_entity.pdbx_description
1 polymer ?
#
loop_
_entity_poly.entity_id
_entity_poly.type
_entity_poly.pdbx_seq_one_letter_code
_entity_poly.pdbx_strand_id
1 'polypeptide(L)' 'MEGRMPRAKLAIVQKAFTAEFIKVDGIGTRLQVVARKADLLSFAITGLMEVHQDDEAWPLRDAADQIVSELESIIEEMQS' A
#
# COMPACT_ATOMS: atom_id res chain seq x y z
N MET A 1 -37.23 -22.14 -16.95
CA MET A 1 -36.06 -23.05 -16.85
C MET A 1 -34.90 -22.25 -16.30
N GLU A 2 -34.64 -22.37 -15.00
CA GLU A 2 -33.52 -21.69 -14.34
C GLU A 2 -32.20 -22.29 -14.81
N GLY A 3 -31.37 -21.45 -15.43
CA GLY A 3 -30.04 -21.81 -15.89
C GLY A 3 -29.11 -22.09 -14.73
N ARG A 4 -29.08 -23.34 -14.25
CA ARG A 4 -28.05 -23.80 -13.30
C ARG A 4 -26.70 -23.70 -13.98
N MET A 5 -25.89 -22.75 -13.53
CA MET A 5 -24.51 -22.60 -13.98
C MET A 5 -23.73 -23.91 -13.67
N PRO A 6 -22.98 -24.49 -14.63
CA PRO A 6 -22.23 -25.71 -14.41
C PRO A 6 -21.22 -25.57 -13.26
N ARG A 7 -21.09 -26.58 -12.39
CA ARG A 7 -20.21 -26.59 -11.20
C ARG A 7 -18.77 -26.12 -11.50
N ALA A 8 -18.25 -26.44 -12.68
CA ALA A 8 -16.93 -26.00 -13.13
C ALA A 8 -16.81 -24.47 -13.30
N LYS A 9 -17.86 -23.81 -13.79
CA LYS A 9 -17.88 -22.33 -13.92
C LYS A 9 -17.94 -21.66 -12.56
N LEU A 10 -18.70 -22.22 -11.60
CA LEU A 10 -18.73 -21.77 -10.21
C LEU A 10 -17.35 -21.82 -9.55
N ALA A 11 -16.60 -22.90 -9.74
CA ALA A 11 -15.26 -23.05 -9.18
C ALA A 11 -14.25 -22.02 -9.75
N ILE A 12 -14.34 -21.70 -11.05
CA ILE A 12 -13.50 -20.68 -11.70
C ILE A 12 -13.79 -19.28 -11.13
N VAL A 13 -15.08 -18.92 -11.03
CA VAL A 13 -15.51 -17.64 -10.48
C VAL A 13 -15.08 -17.50 -9.02
N GLN A 14 -15.23 -18.55 -8.22
CA GLN A 14 -14.85 -18.53 -6.81
C GLN A 14 -13.34 -18.39 -6.63
N LYS A 15 -12.53 -19.06 -7.47
CA LYS A 15 -11.06 -18.92 -7.46
C LYS A 15 -10.60 -17.50 -7.85
N ALA A 16 -11.22 -16.92 -8.87
CA ALA A 16 -10.92 -15.55 -9.29
C ALA A 16 -11.29 -14.54 -8.19
N PHE A 17 -12.44 -14.72 -7.55
CA PHE A 17 -12.89 -13.86 -6.44
C PHE A 17 -11.97 -13.94 -5.22
N THR A 18 -11.50 -15.13 -4.85
CA THR A 18 -10.55 -15.30 -3.73
C THR A 18 -9.20 -14.67 -4.03
N ALA A 19 -8.69 -14.79 -5.27
CA ALA A 19 -7.43 -14.16 -5.66
C ALA A 19 -7.51 -12.64 -5.60
N GLU A 20 -8.62 -12.06 -6.08
CA GLU A 20 -8.87 -10.63 -6.02
C GLU A 20 -8.95 -10.13 -4.58
N PHE A 21 -9.64 -10.87 -3.70
CA PHE A 21 -9.75 -10.53 -2.28
C PHE A 21 -8.39 -10.54 -1.58
N ILE A 22 -7.56 -11.56 -1.83
CA ILE A 22 -6.20 -11.65 -1.26
C ILE A 22 -5.31 -10.49 -1.74
N LYS A 23 -5.42 -10.11 -3.02
CA LYS A 23 -4.69 -8.98 -3.59
C LYS A 23 -5.09 -7.66 -2.91
N VAL A 24 -6.39 -7.41 -2.77
CA VAL A 24 -6.91 -6.21 -2.08
C VAL A 24 -6.50 -6.17 -0.60
N ASP A 25 -6.51 -7.30 0.10
CA ASP A 25 -6.08 -7.39 1.51
C ASP A 25 -4.57 -7.14 1.67
N GLY A 26 -3.76 -7.67 0.74
CA GLY A 26 -2.32 -7.40 0.66
C GLY A 26 -2.01 -5.91 0.44
N ILE A 27 -2.69 -5.27 -0.51
CA ILE A 27 -2.59 -3.83 -0.77
C ILE A 27 -3.01 -3.02 0.47
N GLY A 28 -4.11 -3.39 1.11
CA GLY A 28 -4.60 -2.73 2.32
C GLY A 28 -3.56 -2.76 3.45
N THR A 29 -2.91 -3.90 3.65
CA THR A 29 -1.83 -4.06 4.64
C THR A 29 -0.61 -3.18 4.31
N ARG A 30 -0.19 -3.15 3.04
CA ARG A 30 0.94 -2.30 2.59
C ARG A 30 0.63 -0.82 2.78
N LEU A 31 -0.59 -0.38 2.47
CA LEU A 31 -1.03 1.01 2.70
C LEU A 31 -0.99 1.41 4.18
N GLN A 32 -1.34 0.50 5.10
CA GLN A 32 -1.21 0.76 6.55
C GLN A 32 0.26 0.97 6.96
N VAL A 33 1.18 0.19 6.40
CA VAL A 33 2.62 0.34 6.64
C VAL A 33 3.11 1.69 6.11
N VAL A 34 2.70 2.08 4.91
CA VAL A 34 3.03 3.39 4.32
C VAL A 34 2.51 4.54 5.18
N ALA A 35 1.25 4.48 5.63
CA ALA A 35 0.66 5.47 6.52
C ALA A 35 1.48 5.61 7.81
N ARG A 36 1.89 4.48 8.41
CA ARG A 36 2.73 4.49 9.61
C ARG A 36 4.11 5.13 9.37
N LYS A 37 4.72 4.89 8.21
CA LYS A 37 5.99 5.53 7.83
C LYS A 37 5.82 7.04 7.66
N ALA A 38 4.74 7.48 7.03
CA ALA A 38 4.42 8.89 6.85
C ALA A 38 4.20 9.61 8.20
N ASP A 39 3.52 8.97 9.16
CA ASP A 39 3.36 9.51 10.51
C ASP A 39 4.71 9.72 11.21
N LEU A 40 5.61 8.74 11.13
CA LEU A 40 6.95 8.82 11.72
C LEU A 40 7.80 9.91 11.05
N LEU A 41 7.70 10.05 9.73
CA LEU A 41 8.37 11.11 8.98
C LEU A 41 7.86 12.50 9.41
N SER A 42 6.55 12.67 9.55
CA SER A 42 5.93 13.91 10.02
C SER A 42 6.39 14.28 11.44
N PHE A 43 6.46 13.29 12.34
CA PHE A 43 6.99 13.48 13.69
C PHE A 43 8.46 13.92 13.67
N ALA A 44 9.29 13.27 12.85
CA ALA A 44 10.71 13.60 12.74
C ALA A 44 10.95 15.01 12.15
N ILE A 45 10.17 15.41 11.14
CA ILE A 45 10.19 16.77 10.59
C ILE A 45 9.83 17.79 11.66
N THR A 46 8.77 17.54 12.43
CA THR A 46 8.34 18.43 13.52
C THR A 46 9.44 18.58 14.57
N GLY A 47 10.07 17.48 14.99
CA GLY A 47 11.19 17.51 15.92
C GLY A 47 12.40 18.30 15.38
N LEU A 48 12.73 18.14 14.09
CA LEU A 48 13.82 18.88 13.46
C LEU A 48 13.56 20.39 13.38
N MET A 49 12.31 20.78 13.09
CA MET A 49 11.89 22.19 13.11
C MET A 49 12.02 22.81 14.50
N GLU A 50 11.74 22.06 15.56
CA GLU A 50 11.87 22.52 16.95
C GLU A 50 13.33 22.71 17.39
N VAL A 51 14.27 21.94 16.83
CA VAL A 51 15.70 22.00 17.20
C VAL A 51 16.56 22.85 16.25
N HIS A 52 15.98 23.44 15.20
CA HIS A 52 16.67 24.26 14.19
C HIS A 52 17.92 23.60 13.58
N GLN A 53 17.86 22.28 13.33
CA GLN A 53 18.94 21.54 12.69
C GLN A 53 18.60 21.29 11.21
N ASP A 54 19.14 22.12 10.32
CA ASP A 54 18.93 21.98 8.87
C ASP A 54 19.97 21.06 8.20
N ASP A 55 21.13 20.82 8.84
CA ASP A 55 22.26 20.15 8.19
C ASP A 55 22.10 18.62 8.02
N GLU A 56 21.08 18.01 8.63
CA GLU A 56 20.89 16.54 8.66
C GLU A 56 19.50 16.08 8.19
N ALA A 57 18.84 16.81 7.27
CA ALA A 57 17.53 16.41 6.73
C ALA A 57 17.58 15.25 5.70
N TRP A 58 18.77 14.77 5.30
CA TRP A 58 18.93 13.72 4.30
C TRP A 58 18.22 12.39 4.64
N PRO A 59 18.14 11.92 5.91
CA PRO A 59 17.40 10.71 6.26
C PRO A 59 15.88 10.89 6.09
N LEU A 60 15.37 12.11 6.29
CA LEU A 60 13.95 12.42 6.06
C LEU A 60 13.62 12.34 4.57
N ARG A 61 14.52 12.85 3.73
CA ARG A 61 14.36 12.81 2.28
C ARG A 61 14.36 11.38 1.76
N ASP A 62 15.31 10.55 2.22
CA ASP A 62 15.34 9.12 1.87
C ASP A 62 14.06 8.40 2.32
N ALA A 63 13.57 8.67 3.53
CA ALA A 63 12.32 8.11 4.01
C ALA A 63 11.11 8.56 3.16
N ALA A 64 11.07 9.81 2.71
CA ALA A 64 10.05 10.31 1.80
C ALA A 64 10.10 9.61 0.43
N ASP A 65 11.30 9.44 -0.14
CA ASP A 65 11.50 8.75 -1.42
C ASP A 65 11.07 7.27 -1.33
N GLN A 66 11.36 6.60 -0.21
CA GLN A 66 10.88 5.23 0.03
C GLN A 66 9.35 5.15 0.12
N ILE A 67 8.69 6.14 0.73
CA ILE A 67 7.22 6.21 0.77
C ILE A 67 6.64 6.37 -0.63
N VAL A 68 7.21 7.27 -1.44
CA VAL A 68 6.77 7.49 -2.83
C VAL A 68 6.94 6.22 -3.65
N SER A 69 8.09 5.56 -3.59
CA SER A 69 8.35 4.32 -4.34
C SER A 69 7.38 3.20 -3.97
N GLU A 70 7.05 3.05 -2.68
CA GLU A 70 6.09 2.04 -2.23
C GLU A 70 4.67 2.35 -2.73
N LEU A 71 4.27 3.63 -2.74
CA LEU A 71 2.98 4.06 -3.27
C LEU A 71 2.88 3.82 -4.78
N GLU A 72 3.93 4.12 -5.55
CA GLU A 72 4.00 3.84 -6.98
C GLU A 72 3.83 2.34 -7.26
N SER A 73 4.53 1.48 -6.51
CA SER A 73 4.39 0.03 -6.63
C SER A 73 2.97 -0.45 -6.31
N ILE A 74 2.30 0.13 -5.32
CA ILE A 74 0.89 -0.20 -5.00
C ILE A 74 -0.04 0.24 -6.14
N ILE A 75 0.17 1.42 -6.72
CA ILE A 75 -0.62 1.93 -7.84
C ILE A 75 -0.48 1.00 -9.06
N GLU A 76 0.74 0.59 -9.39
CA GLU A 76 0.99 -0.36 -10.48
C GLU A 76 0.27 -1.69 -10.25
N GLU A 77 0.31 -2.22 -9.03
CA GLU A 77 -0.39 -3.45 -8.66
C GLU A 77 -1.92 -3.32 -8.82
N MET A 78 -2.49 -2.19 -8.41
CA MET A 78 -3.93 -1.92 -8.57
C MET A 78 -4.37 -1.76 -10.03
N GLN A 79 -3.46 -1.39 -10.93
CA GLN A 79 -3.73 -1.20 -12.36
C GLN A 79 -3.50 -2.47 -13.20
N SER A 80 -2.71 -3.42 -12.69
CA SER A 80 -2.45 -4.74 -13.30
C SER A 80 -3.55 -5.76 -13.06
#